data_AF-A0A0Q9N3R7-F1
#
_entry.id   AF-A0A0Q9N3R7-F1
#
_cell.length_a   1.000
_cell.length_b   1.000
_cell.length_c   1.000
_cell.angle_alpha   90.00
_cell.angle_beta   90.00
_cell.angle_gamma   90.00
#
_symmetry.space_group_name_H-M   'P 1'
#
loop_
_entity.id
_entity.type
_entity.pdbx_description
1 polymer ?
#
loop_
_entity_poly.entity_id
_entity_poly.type
_entity_poly.pdbx_seq_one_letter_code
_entity_poly.pdbx_strand_id
1 'polypeptide(L)' 'MNPTHLSRLIHDPRGPEEILPSLAAEDLANLLDALYQNLDTPTPVFGAQAWYELAVEESARRTGSPEDEQTA' A
#
# COMPACT_ATOMS: atom_id res chain seq x y z
N MET A 1 -11.67 -0.72 -4.01
CA MET A 1 -11.09 -1.96 -4.58
C MET A 1 -11.90 -3.18 -4.11
N ASN A 2 -12.04 -4.24 -4.93
CA ASN A 2 -12.79 -5.45 -4.56
C ASN A 2 -11.89 -6.50 -3.87
N PRO A 3 -12.40 -7.34 -2.95
CA PRO A 3 -11.60 -8.27 -2.15
C PRO A 3 -10.83 -9.33 -2.97
N THR A 4 -11.41 -9.82 -4.07
CA THR A 4 -10.71 -10.74 -4.99
C THR A 4 -9.50 -10.08 -5.65
N HIS A 5 -9.59 -8.78 -5.93
CA HIS A 5 -8.50 -8.01 -6.53
C HIS A 5 -7.38 -7.78 -5.51
N LEU A 6 -7.75 -7.47 -4.27
CA LEU A 6 -6.81 -7.33 -3.15
C LEU A 6 -6.01 -8.61 -2.93
N SER A 7 -6.68 -9.77 -2.87
CA SER A 7 -5.99 -11.07 -2.69
C SER A 7 -5.04 -11.37 -3.85
N ARG A 8 -5.43 -11.08 -5.09
CA ARG A 8 -4.55 -11.28 -6.26
C ARG A 8 -3.31 -10.38 -6.17
N LEU A 9 -3.47 -9.13 -5.76
CA LEU A 9 -2.37 -8.19 -5.60
C LEU A 9 -1.38 -8.65 -4.53
N ILE A 10 -1.89 -9.09 -3.36
CA ILE A 10 -1.05 -9.54 -2.24
C ILE A 10 -0.18 -10.75 -2.61
N HIS A 11 -0.69 -11.62 -3.47
CA HIS A 11 0.04 -12.80 -3.96
C HIS A 11 0.86 -12.53 -5.22
N ASP A 12 0.98 -11.28 -5.67
CA ASP A 12 1.83 -10.93 -6.80
C ASP A 12 3.32 -11.14 -6.42
N PRO A 13 4.09 -11.90 -7.22
CA PRO A 13 5.48 -12.22 -6.90
C PRO A 13 6.42 -11.01 -6.86
N ARG A 14 6.01 -9.86 -7.42
CA ARG A 14 6.78 -8.61 -7.33
C ARG A 14 6.81 -8.04 -5.91
N GLY A 15 5.81 -8.37 -5.10
CA GLY A 15 5.70 -7.92 -3.72
C GLY A 15 5.37 -6.43 -3.58
N PRO A 16 5.12 -5.99 -2.33
CA PRO A 16 4.76 -4.62 -2.02
C PRO A 16 5.87 -3.61 -2.36
N GLU A 17 7.14 -3.96 -2.21
CA GLU A 17 8.27 -3.06 -2.42
C GLU A 17 8.41 -2.59 -3.88
N GLU A 18 8.07 -3.45 -4.85
CA GLU A 18 8.07 -3.08 -6.27
C GLU A 18 6.74 -2.44 -6.69
N ILE A 19 5.62 -2.94 -6.16
CA ILE A 19 4.28 -2.52 -6.60
C ILE A 19 3.91 -1.16 -6.03
N LEU A 20 4.07 -0.95 -4.71
CA LEU A 20 3.58 0.25 -4.03
C LEU A 20 4.14 1.56 -4.64
N PRO A 21 5.46 1.68 -4.92
CA PRO A 21 6.01 2.90 -5.55
C PRO A 21 5.48 3.17 -6.96
N SER A 22 5.00 2.14 -7.67
CA SER A 22 4.47 2.26 -9.03
C SER A 22 2.99 2.70 -9.09
N LEU A 23 2.26 2.62 -7.97
CA LEU A 23 0.85 2.97 -7.91
C LEU A 23 0.64 4.48 -7.97
N ALA A 24 -0.43 4.92 -8.65
CA ALA A 24 -0.92 6.29 -8.53
C ALA A 24 -1.37 6.57 -7.09
N ALA A 25 -1.39 7.85 -6.70
CA ALA A 25 -1.74 8.25 -5.33
C ALA A 25 -3.17 7.79 -4.93
N GLU A 26 -4.13 7.88 -5.85
CA GLU A 26 -5.50 7.42 -5.64
C GLU A 26 -5.57 5.89 -5.48
N ASP A 27 -4.80 5.15 -6.27
CA ASP A 27 -4.74 3.69 -6.17
C ASP A 27 -4.10 3.23 -4.85
N LEU A 28 -3.06 3.94 -4.38
CA LEU A 28 -2.44 3.69 -3.09
C LEU A 28 -3.41 3.95 -1.93
N ALA A 29 -4.17 5.04 -1.98
CA ALA A 29 -5.20 5.34 -0.98
C ALA A 29 -6.31 4.27 -0.97
N ASN A 30 -6.81 3.90 -2.15
CA ASN A 30 -7.80 2.83 -2.31
C ASN A 30 -7.29 1.46 -1.81
N LEU A 31 -5.98 1.20 -1.95
CA LEU A 31 -5.33 0.01 -1.44
C LEU A 31 -5.25 0.01 0.08
N LEU A 32 -4.87 1.14 0.69
CA LEU A 32 -4.84 1.31 2.13
C LEU A 32 -6.22 1.07 2.76
N ASP A 33 -7.27 1.64 2.19
CA ASP A 33 -8.64 1.44 2.66
C ASP A 33 -9.05 -0.03 2.58
N ALA A 34 -8.73 -0.71 1.47
CA ALA A 34 -9.06 -2.12 1.27
C ALA A 34 -8.29 -3.05 2.22
N LEU A 35 -7.02 -2.75 2.48
CA LEU A 35 -6.18 -3.48 3.44
C LEU A 35 -6.70 -3.29 4.87
N TYR A 36 -7.02 -2.05 5.25
CA TYR A 36 -7.61 -1.76 6.56
C TYR A 36 -8.91 -2.54 6.78
N GLN A 37 -9.81 -2.50 5.81
CA GLN A 37 -11.06 -3.28 5.84
C GLN A 37 -10.81 -4.79 5.90
N ASN A 38 -9.78 -5.30 5.19
CA ASN A 38 -9.45 -6.72 5.23
C ASN A 38 -8.90 -7.16 6.59
N LEU A 39 -8.05 -6.34 7.20
CA LEU A 39 -7.47 -6.59 8.53
C LEU A 39 -8.52 -6.58 9.64
N ASP A 40 -9.62 -5.85 9.46
CA ASP A 40 -10.76 -5.83 10.38
C ASP A 40 -11.66 -7.09 10.26
N THR A 41 -11.41 -7.97 9.29
CA THR A 41 -12.16 -9.23 9.17
C THR A 41 -11.62 -10.34 10.09
N PRO A 42 -12.45 -11.32 10.50
CA PRO A 42 -11.98 -12.45 11.32
C PRO A 42 -10.93 -13.35 10.65
N THR A 43 -10.81 -13.29 9.33
CA THR A 43 -9.91 -14.12 8.52
C THR A 43 -9.24 -13.25 7.46
N PRO A 44 -8.28 -12.39 7.85
CA PRO A 44 -7.59 -11.52 6.90
C PRO A 44 -6.77 -12.35 5.91
N VAL A 45 -6.49 -11.77 4.75
CA VAL A 45 -5.63 -12.41 3.74
C VAL A 45 -4.21 -12.48 4.29
N PHE A 46 -3.58 -13.64 4.16
CA PHE A 46 -2.18 -13.81 4.56
C PHE A 46 -1.29 -12.80 3.81
N GLY A 47 -0.46 -12.06 4.55
CA GLY A 47 0.38 -11.00 4.00
C GLY A 47 -0.26 -9.61 3.94
N ALA A 48 -1.58 -9.47 4.18
CA ALA A 48 -2.25 -8.16 4.18
C ALA A 48 -1.64 -7.16 5.18
N GLN A 49 -1.19 -7.65 6.34
CA GLN A 49 -0.55 -6.78 7.34
C GLN A 49 0.76 -6.17 6.82
N ALA A 50 1.64 -6.99 6.25
CA ALA A 50 2.91 -6.51 5.70
C ALA A 50 2.68 -5.51 4.54
N TRP A 51 1.69 -5.80 3.68
CA TRP A 51 1.28 -4.88 2.62
C TRP A 51 0.75 -3.55 3.17
N TYR A 52 -0.01 -3.57 4.28
CA TYR A 52 -0.54 -2.37 4.91
C TYR A 52 0.56 -1.51 5.52
N GLU A 53 1.48 -2.12 6.27
CA GLU A 53 2.62 -1.43 6.89
C GLU A 53 3.46 -0.71 5.83
N LEU A 54 3.85 -1.41 4.75
CA LEU A 54 4.64 -0.82 3.67
C LEU A 54 3.85 0.23 2.86
N ALA A 55 2.55 0.07 2.69
CA ALA A 55 1.71 1.07 2.01
C ALA A 55 1.58 2.36 2.83
N VAL A 56 1.51 2.25 4.17
CA VAL A 56 1.52 3.41 5.08
C VAL A 56 2.86 4.12 5.02
N GLU A 57 3.97 3.38 5.05
CA GLU A 57 5.32 3.94 4.89
C GLU A 57 5.48 4.67 3.55
N GLU A 58 5.01 4.06 2.45
CA GLU A 58 5.04 4.65 1.13
C GLU A 58 4.18 5.92 1.05
N SER A 59 2.98 5.90 1.64
CA SER A 59 2.12 7.08 1.71
C SER A 59 2.80 8.20 2.51
N ALA A 60 3.39 7.87 3.66
CA ALA A 60 4.12 8.83 4.48
C ALA A 60 5.32 9.43 3.70
N ARG A 61 6.08 8.61 2.98
CA ARG A 61 7.19 9.04 2.13
C ARG A 61 6.75 10.04 1.06
N ARG A 62 5.60 9.81 0.42
CA ARG A 62 5.03 10.74 -0.59
C ARG A 62 4.58 12.06 0.02
N THR A 63 3.99 12.04 1.21
CA THR A 63 3.55 13.26 1.90
C THR A 63 4.69 14.02 2.56
N GLY A 64 5.74 13.31 2.95
CA GLY A 64 6.93 13.81 3.63
C GLY A 64 8.09 14.13 2.69
N SER A 65 7.83 14.24 1.37
CA SER A 65 8.77 14.82 0.42
C SER A 65 8.43 16.30 0.22
N PRO A 66 8.87 17.22 1.09
CA PRO A 66 9.29 18.50 0.56
C PRO A 66 10.48 18.21 -0.37
N GLU A 67 10.61 18.94 -1.46
CA GLU A 67 11.92 19.07 -2.09
C GLU A 67 12.93 19.31 -0.96
N ASP A 68 13.98 18.51 -0.88
CA ASP A 68 15.12 18.85 -0.03
C ASP A 68 15.56 20.25 -0.44
N GLU A 69 15.16 21.23 0.37
CA GLU A 69 15.57 22.61 0.31
C GLU A 69 17.08 22.62 0.59
N GLN A 70 17.85 22.37 -0.46
CA GLN A 70 19.29 22.51 -0.48
C GLN A 70 19.73 22.99 -1.87
N THR A 71 19.11 24.09 -2.30
CA THR A 71 19.73 24.98 -3.29
C THR A 71 20.50 26.06 -2.54
N ALA A 72 21.83 25.98 -2.65
CA ALA A 72 22.84 27.04 -2.54
C ALA A 72 22.97 27.85 -1.23
#